data_AF-A0A964Q2S9-F1
#
_entry.id   AF-A0A964Q2S9-F1
#
_cell.length_a   1.000
_cell.length_b   1.000
_cell.length_c   1.000
_cell.angle_alpha   90.00
_cell.angle_beta   90.00
_cell.angle_gamma   90.00
#
_symmetry.space_group_name_H-M   'P 1'
#
loop_
_entity.id
_entity.type
_entity.pdbx_description
1 polymer ?
#
loop_
_entity_poly.entity_id
_entity_poly.type
_entity_poly.pdbx_seq_one_letter_code
_entity_poly.pdbx_strand_id
1 'polypeptide(L)'
;MGLFVKVKPIFLKVRHECKSDSHPCGICQALSRLAKQESTGERTLETRERWTLENRTSTPGQNRPRRVAVMGSTGSIGKNTLEVVAGLPGRLHLAGICAHKNVEAVVQQARQYNPDIVVVTDPVAAEKISTQDLPRGCQLWKGQDGALRLARSKEVDLVVSAVVGAAGLEGTWAALESGKTIALANKETLVVAGQLVMELAQKNNTAILPVDSEHSAIFQALQGSAKDAVEKVILTGSGGPFRGLKAAQLQQVTPEQALRHPTWKMGPKITIDSATLMNKALELIEARWLFALKAEQIGVILHPESVVHSFVEFRDGSVLAQASPPDMRLPIQYALTYPERLPGPTRRMNWGELRSWNFELPDEETFISLELGREVARRGGTCGAVLNAANETAVASFLAGEMAFLDIALACKKVLEHHDFSPSPALAELQRSDQWARQEVERWKTQKNRMAVSR
;
A
#
# COMPACT_ATOMS: atom_id res chain seq x y z
N MET A 1 -3.79 -29.80 23.36
CA MET A 1 -4.82 -30.86 23.34
C MET A 1 -4.40 -32.08 24.20
N GLY A 2 -3.95 -31.85 25.44
CA GLY A 2 -3.38 -32.90 26.32
C GLY A 2 -3.90 -32.92 27.77
N LEU A 3 -4.83 -32.03 28.14
CA LEU A 3 -5.45 -32.02 29.47
C LEU A 3 -6.89 -32.58 29.51
N PHE A 4 -7.54 -32.73 28.35
CA PHE A 4 -8.97 -33.06 28.25
C PHE A 4 -9.30 -34.53 28.59
N VAL A 5 -8.32 -35.43 28.60
CA VAL A 5 -8.56 -36.88 28.69
C VAL A 5 -8.49 -37.42 30.13
N LYS A 6 -8.01 -36.64 31.12
CA LYS A 6 -7.85 -37.13 32.51
C LYS A 6 -8.91 -36.67 33.52
N VAL A 7 -9.76 -35.69 33.21
CA VAL A 7 -10.68 -35.10 34.21
C VAL A 7 -12.08 -35.72 34.18
N LYS A 8 -12.55 -36.14 33.00
CA LYS A 8 -13.90 -36.74 32.81
C LYS A 8 -14.15 -38.02 33.61
N PRO A 9 -13.19 -38.96 33.76
CA PRO A 9 -13.40 -40.17 34.56
C PRO A 9 -13.47 -39.91 36.07
N ILE A 10 -12.82 -38.85 36.56
CA ILE A 10 -12.79 -38.48 37.98
C ILE A 10 -14.12 -37.84 38.40
N PHE A 11 -14.72 -37.02 37.53
CA PHE A 11 -15.98 -36.32 37.79
C PHE A 11 -17.17 -37.27 37.97
N LEU A 12 -17.23 -38.35 37.18
CA LEU A 12 -18.28 -39.37 37.27
C LEU A 12 -18.13 -40.25 38.52
N LYS A 13 -16.89 -40.48 38.99
CA LYS A 13 -16.62 -41.30 40.17
C LYS A 13 -16.99 -40.59 41.48
N VAL A 14 -16.69 -39.29 41.59
CA VAL A 14 -17.02 -38.48 42.80
C VAL A 14 -18.52 -38.26 42.96
N ARG A 15 -19.27 -38.13 41.85
CA ARG A 15 -20.75 -37.99 41.89
C ARG A 15 -21.45 -39.27 42.35
N HIS A 16 -20.86 -40.44 42.12
CA HIS A 16 -21.48 -41.73 42.44
C HIS A 16 -21.35 -42.11 43.93
N GLU A 17 -20.37 -41.55 44.64
CA GLU A 17 -20.10 -41.80 46.06
C GLU A 17 -20.80 -40.82 47.01
N CYS A 18 -21.34 -39.71 46.51
CA CYS A 18 -22.12 -38.74 47.30
C CYS A 18 -23.63 -39.03 47.19
N LYS A 19 -24.13 -40.03 47.92
CA LYS A 19 -25.57 -40.24 48.12
C LYS A 19 -26.04 -39.56 49.41
N SER A 20 -26.38 -38.28 49.35
CA SER A 20 -27.31 -37.64 50.29
C SER A 20 -27.84 -36.35 49.70
N ASP A 21 -29.14 -36.31 49.40
CA ASP A 21 -29.83 -35.19 48.72
C ASP A 21 -30.08 -33.95 49.60
N SER A 22 -29.48 -33.86 50.79
CA SER A 22 -29.73 -32.74 51.69
C SER A 22 -28.63 -31.67 51.68
N HIS A 23 -27.34 -31.99 51.51
CA HIS A 23 -26.27 -30.98 51.43
C HIS A 23 -25.08 -31.43 50.55
N PRO A 24 -24.75 -30.72 49.44
CA PRO A 24 -23.61 -31.08 48.60
C PRO A 24 -22.28 -30.81 49.32
N CYS A 25 -21.39 -31.80 49.36
CA CYS A 25 -20.07 -31.67 49.99
C CYS A 25 -19.22 -30.58 49.32
N GLY A 26 -18.25 -30.01 50.05
CA GLY A 26 -17.42 -28.89 49.59
C GLY A 26 -16.70 -29.12 48.25
N ILE A 27 -16.40 -30.39 47.93
CA ILE A 27 -15.79 -30.78 46.65
C ILE A 27 -16.80 -30.67 45.50
N CYS A 28 -18.05 -31.10 45.68
CA CYS A 28 -19.12 -30.95 44.69
C CYS A 28 -19.50 -29.47 44.46
N GLN A 29 -19.41 -28.64 45.50
CA GLN A 29 -19.62 -27.20 45.37
C GLN A 29 -18.46 -26.51 44.63
N ALA A 30 -17.22 -26.89 44.90
CA ALA A 30 -16.05 -26.38 44.18
C ALA A 30 -16.07 -26.78 42.69
N LEU A 31 -16.44 -28.03 42.39
CA LEU A 31 -16.57 -28.54 41.02
C LEU A 31 -17.76 -27.90 40.27
N SER A 32 -18.89 -27.65 40.94
CA SER A 32 -20.02 -26.89 40.35
C SER A 32 -19.68 -25.43 40.10
N ARG A 33 -18.82 -24.81 40.92
CA ARG A 33 -18.33 -23.44 40.68
C ARG A 33 -17.37 -23.38 39.50
N LEU A 34 -16.48 -24.36 39.35
CA LEU A 34 -15.60 -24.49 38.18
C LEU A 34 -16.42 -24.72 36.89
N ALA A 35 -17.43 -25.59 36.94
CA ALA A 35 -18.33 -25.82 35.80
C ALA A 35 -19.22 -24.59 35.46
N LYS A 36 -19.63 -23.80 36.46
CA LYS A 36 -20.38 -22.54 36.25
C LYS A 36 -19.49 -21.38 35.76
N GLN A 37 -18.22 -21.34 36.17
CA GLN A 37 -17.25 -20.39 35.61
C GLN A 37 -16.98 -20.67 34.13
N GLU A 38 -16.99 -21.95 33.72
CA GLU A 38 -16.90 -22.32 32.30
C GLU A 38 -18.22 -22.12 31.53
N SER A 39 -19.40 -22.26 32.16
CA SER A 39 -20.69 -22.04 31.50
C SER A 39 -21.10 -20.57 31.35
N THR A 40 -20.41 -19.64 32.00
CA THR A 40 -20.48 -18.19 31.70
C THR A 40 -19.40 -17.73 30.72
N GLY A 41 -18.62 -18.68 30.19
CA GLY A 41 -17.53 -18.48 29.24
C GLY A 41 -17.93 -18.52 27.77
N GLU A 42 -19.18 -18.18 27.42
CA GLU A 42 -19.63 -18.06 26.02
C GLU A 42 -19.16 -16.74 25.34
N ARG A 43 -17.99 -16.26 25.75
CA ARG A 43 -17.19 -15.24 25.07
C ARG A 43 -15.74 -15.69 25.09
N THR A 44 -15.37 -16.53 24.13
CA THR A 44 -14.06 -16.54 23.49
C THR A 44 -14.08 -17.59 22.38
N LEU A 45 -14.83 -17.29 21.30
CA LEU A 45 -14.14 -17.31 20.02
C LEU A 45 -13.00 -16.32 20.22
N GLU A 46 -11.79 -16.81 20.48
CA GLU A 46 -10.59 -16.01 20.41
C GLU A 46 -10.75 -15.11 19.19
N THR A 47 -10.94 -13.82 19.42
CA THR A 47 -10.74 -12.81 18.39
C THR A 47 -9.25 -12.87 18.10
N ARG A 48 -8.84 -13.88 17.32
CA ARG A 48 -7.56 -13.86 16.62
C ARG A 48 -7.55 -12.51 15.93
N GLU A 49 -6.56 -11.68 16.24
CA GLU A 49 -6.46 -10.35 15.68
C GLU A 49 -6.57 -10.47 14.16
N ARG A 50 -7.70 -10.01 13.62
CA ARG A 50 -7.86 -9.85 12.18
C ARG A 50 -6.93 -8.73 11.74
N TRP A 51 -6.49 -8.80 10.49
CA TRP A 51 -5.65 -7.76 9.91
C TRP A 51 -6.30 -6.39 10.12
N THR A 52 -5.51 -5.38 10.49
CA THR A 52 -6.01 -4.00 10.70
C THR A 52 -6.73 -3.46 9.45
N LEU A 53 -6.38 -3.99 8.28
CA LEU A 53 -7.04 -3.77 6.98
C LEU A 53 -8.52 -4.21 6.96
N GLU A 54 -8.91 -5.12 7.85
CA GLU A 54 -10.27 -5.66 8.00
C GLU A 54 -11.10 -4.97 9.09
N ASN A 55 -10.52 -4.02 9.85
CA ASN A 55 -11.22 -3.36 10.95
C ASN A 55 -12.47 -2.62 10.42
N ARG A 56 -13.61 -3.30 10.57
CA ARG A 56 -14.97 -2.91 10.21
C ARG A 56 -14.99 -1.99 8.99
N THR A 57 -14.77 -2.56 7.81
CA THR A 57 -15.52 -2.07 6.64
C THR A 57 -16.98 -2.16 7.07
N SER A 58 -17.59 -1.05 7.44
CA SER A 58 -19.05 -0.98 7.53
C SER A 58 -19.51 -1.32 6.13
N THR A 59 -19.92 -2.57 5.91
CA THR A 59 -20.61 -2.97 4.70
C THR A 59 -21.83 -2.07 4.69
N PRO A 60 -21.91 -1.02 3.84
CA PRO A 60 -23.13 -0.26 3.77
C PRO A 60 -24.18 -1.29 3.34
N GLY A 61 -25.30 -1.37 4.06
CA GLY A 61 -26.39 -2.29 3.72
C GLY A 61 -26.61 -2.25 2.20
N GLN A 62 -26.57 -3.43 1.58
CA GLN A 62 -26.42 -3.69 0.15
C GLN A 62 -27.59 -3.15 -0.72
N ASN A 63 -27.85 -1.85 -0.69
CA ASN A 63 -28.96 -1.22 -1.42
C ASN A 63 -28.57 0.08 -2.14
N ARG A 64 -27.32 0.52 -2.07
CA ARG A 64 -26.83 1.66 -2.86
C ARG A 64 -25.40 1.46 -3.38
N PRO A 65 -25.06 2.02 -4.56
CA PRO A 65 -23.69 2.01 -5.07
C PRO A 65 -22.71 2.65 -4.08
N ARG A 66 -21.50 2.10 -3.97
CA ARG A 66 -20.42 2.70 -3.19
C ARG A 66 -19.88 3.92 -3.94
N ARG A 67 -19.84 5.07 -3.27
CA ARG A 67 -19.42 6.34 -3.87
C ARG A 67 -17.92 6.52 -3.76
N VAL A 68 -17.25 6.63 -4.91
CA VAL A 68 -15.79 6.63 -5.05
C VAL A 68 -15.31 8.00 -5.48
N ALA A 69 -14.31 8.55 -4.76
CA ALA A 69 -13.54 9.70 -5.21
C ALA A 69 -12.14 9.26 -5.67
N VAL A 70 -11.67 9.78 -6.80
CA VAL A 70 -10.36 9.41 -7.38
C VAL A 70 -9.41 10.60 -7.32
N MET A 71 -8.42 10.53 -6.44
CA MET A 71 -7.37 11.53 -6.27
C MET A 71 -6.21 11.20 -7.21
N GLY A 72 -5.98 12.02 -8.24
CA GLY A 72 -5.01 11.72 -9.29
C GLY A 72 -5.62 11.01 -10.51
N SER A 73 -6.83 11.40 -10.92
CA SER A 73 -7.61 10.70 -11.97
C SER A 73 -6.92 10.64 -13.34
N THR A 74 -6.07 11.62 -13.65
CA THR A 74 -5.37 11.70 -14.95
C THR A 74 -4.11 10.84 -15.03
N GLY A 75 -3.66 10.26 -13.91
CA GLY A 75 -2.56 9.30 -13.86
C GLY A 75 -2.97 7.89 -14.32
N SER A 76 -2.00 6.98 -14.41
CA SER A 76 -2.24 5.59 -14.85
C SER A 76 -3.25 4.85 -13.96
N ILE A 77 -3.05 4.88 -12.63
CA ILE A 77 -3.98 4.29 -11.67
C ILE A 77 -5.36 4.97 -11.73
N GLY A 78 -5.39 6.30 -11.85
CA GLY A 78 -6.63 7.06 -11.99
C GLY A 78 -7.45 6.62 -13.20
N LYS A 79 -6.83 6.53 -14.38
CA LYS A 79 -7.48 6.05 -15.61
C LYS A 79 -8.01 4.63 -15.46
N ASN A 80 -7.21 3.71 -14.93
CA ASN A 80 -7.62 2.32 -14.68
C ASN A 80 -8.78 2.25 -13.67
N THR A 81 -8.79 3.13 -12.67
CA THR A 81 -9.88 3.23 -11.69
C THR A 81 -11.19 3.66 -12.35
N LEU A 82 -11.13 4.63 -13.26
CA LEU A 82 -12.32 5.08 -14.00
C LEU A 82 -12.90 3.95 -14.87
N GLU A 83 -12.05 3.16 -15.52
CA GLU A 83 -12.49 1.98 -16.29
C GLU A 83 -13.18 0.93 -15.39
N VAL A 84 -12.63 0.67 -14.20
CA VAL A 84 -13.23 -0.28 -13.24
C VAL A 84 -14.57 0.23 -12.72
N VAL A 85 -14.67 1.52 -12.36
CA VAL A 85 -15.92 2.13 -11.90
C VAL A 85 -16.99 2.07 -12.99
N ALA A 86 -16.63 2.39 -14.24
CA ALA A 86 -17.54 2.32 -15.38
C ALA A 86 -18.00 0.89 -15.70
N GLY A 87 -17.16 -0.12 -15.45
CA GLY A 87 -17.49 -1.53 -15.66
C GLY A 87 -18.44 -2.13 -14.61
N LEU A 88 -18.74 -1.41 -13.52
CA LEU A 88 -19.53 -1.90 -12.38
C LEU A 88 -20.72 -0.97 -12.03
N PRO A 89 -21.60 -0.64 -13.00
CA PRO A 89 -22.75 0.21 -12.75
C PRO A 89 -23.68 -0.42 -11.69
N GLY A 90 -24.28 0.42 -10.86
CA GLY A 90 -25.14 -0.03 -9.74
C GLY A 90 -24.38 -0.56 -8.52
N ARG A 91 -23.09 -0.89 -8.65
CA ARG A 91 -22.21 -1.27 -7.54
C ARG A 91 -21.29 -0.13 -7.13
N LEU A 92 -20.78 0.62 -8.10
CA LEU A 92 -19.90 1.78 -7.89
C LEU A 92 -20.53 3.03 -8.50
N HIS A 93 -20.32 4.18 -7.85
CA HIS A 93 -20.69 5.50 -8.35
C HIS A 93 -19.48 6.43 -8.27
N LEU A 94 -19.22 7.21 -9.32
CA LEU A 94 -18.10 8.13 -9.36
C LEU A 94 -18.49 9.48 -8.73
N ALA A 95 -18.26 9.64 -7.44
CA ALA A 95 -18.61 10.86 -6.72
C ALA A 95 -17.70 12.04 -7.06
N GLY A 96 -16.43 11.79 -7.39
CA GLY A 96 -15.58 12.87 -7.87
C GLY A 96 -14.23 12.45 -8.39
N ILE A 97 -13.65 13.31 -9.23
CA ILE A 97 -12.31 13.15 -9.77
C ILE A 97 -11.47 14.39 -9.49
N CYS A 98 -10.20 14.17 -9.17
CA CYS A 98 -9.26 15.24 -8.88
C CYS A 98 -8.01 15.09 -9.75
N ALA A 99 -7.63 16.18 -10.41
CA ALA A 99 -6.42 16.31 -11.23
C ALA A 99 -5.59 17.52 -10.79
N HIS A 100 -4.29 17.49 -11.08
CA HIS A 100 -3.40 18.61 -10.76
C HIS A 100 -3.39 19.66 -11.88
N LYS A 101 -2.71 19.36 -13.01
CA LYS A 101 -2.49 20.30 -14.12
C LYS A 101 -3.17 19.93 -15.45
N ASN A 102 -3.54 18.66 -15.64
CA ASN A 102 -4.02 18.17 -16.93
C ASN A 102 -5.52 18.43 -17.13
N VAL A 103 -5.86 19.67 -17.47
CA VAL A 103 -7.24 20.14 -17.68
C VAL A 103 -7.93 19.40 -18.82
N GLU A 104 -7.24 19.20 -19.93
CA GLU A 104 -7.82 18.52 -21.09
C GLU A 104 -8.27 17.10 -20.72
N ALA A 105 -7.39 16.34 -20.07
CA ALA A 105 -7.72 14.97 -19.67
C ALA A 105 -8.85 14.92 -18.63
N VAL A 106 -8.88 15.83 -17.64
CA VAL A 106 -9.95 15.81 -16.62
C VAL A 106 -11.31 16.20 -17.21
N VAL A 107 -11.36 17.12 -18.18
CA VAL A 107 -12.59 17.46 -18.91
C VAL A 107 -13.08 16.28 -19.75
N GLN A 108 -12.18 15.61 -20.47
CA GLN A 108 -12.52 14.39 -21.22
C GLN A 108 -13.06 13.30 -20.30
N GLN A 109 -12.39 13.07 -19.16
CA GLN A 109 -12.86 12.13 -18.13
C GLN A 109 -14.23 12.52 -17.58
N ALA A 110 -14.47 13.80 -17.28
CA ALA A 110 -15.76 14.25 -16.78
C ALA A 110 -16.89 13.99 -17.78
N ARG A 111 -16.67 14.28 -19.07
CA ARG A 111 -17.64 14.02 -20.14
C ARG A 111 -17.93 12.54 -20.33
N GLN A 112 -16.91 11.69 -20.18
CA GLN A 112 -17.04 10.25 -20.38
C GLN A 112 -17.69 9.54 -19.19
N TYR A 113 -17.30 9.89 -17.97
CA TYR A 113 -17.66 9.15 -16.74
C TYR A 113 -18.69 9.86 -15.86
N ASN A 114 -19.06 11.09 -16.21
CA ASN A 114 -20.10 11.89 -15.57
C ASN A 114 -20.03 11.92 -14.02
N PRO A 115 -18.89 12.34 -13.43
CA PRO A 115 -18.75 12.45 -11.98
C PRO A 115 -19.62 13.59 -11.42
N ASP A 116 -19.94 13.54 -10.12
CA ASP A 116 -20.66 14.65 -9.48
C ASP A 116 -19.77 15.89 -9.30
N ILE A 117 -18.47 15.67 -9.05
CA ILE A 117 -17.49 16.72 -8.71
C ILE A 117 -16.20 16.54 -9.52
N VAL A 118 -15.69 17.64 -10.08
CA VAL A 118 -14.35 17.74 -10.66
C VAL A 118 -13.53 18.73 -9.84
N VAL A 119 -12.29 18.34 -9.52
CA VAL A 119 -11.31 19.19 -8.82
C VAL A 119 -10.07 19.39 -9.69
N VAL A 120 -9.64 20.65 -9.83
CA VAL A 120 -8.33 21.00 -10.41
C VAL A 120 -7.51 21.76 -9.38
N THR A 121 -6.38 21.20 -8.95
CA THR A 121 -5.65 21.71 -7.78
C THR A 121 -4.60 22.76 -8.12
N ASP A 122 -4.03 22.74 -9.32
CA ASP A 122 -3.08 23.77 -9.74
C ASP A 122 -3.81 25.08 -10.04
N PRO A 123 -3.42 26.22 -9.43
CA PRO A 123 -4.12 27.49 -9.61
C PRO A 123 -4.17 27.95 -11.08
N VAL A 124 -3.06 27.83 -11.80
CA VAL A 124 -2.94 28.29 -13.20
C VAL A 124 -3.76 27.40 -14.13
N ALA A 125 -3.75 26.09 -13.91
CA ALA A 125 -4.59 25.15 -14.64
C ALA A 125 -6.08 25.36 -14.33
N ALA A 126 -6.41 25.64 -13.07
CA ALA A 126 -7.78 25.84 -12.63
C ALA A 126 -8.44 27.08 -13.26
N GLU A 127 -7.68 28.09 -13.69
CA GLU A 127 -8.20 29.23 -14.46
C GLU A 127 -8.66 28.84 -15.87
N LYS A 128 -8.12 27.76 -16.44
CA LYS A 128 -8.42 27.29 -17.81
C LYS A 128 -9.65 26.39 -17.91
N ILE A 129 -10.38 26.21 -16.81
CA ILE A 129 -11.57 25.36 -16.73
C ILE A 129 -12.74 26.11 -16.10
N SER A 130 -13.90 25.93 -16.71
CA SER A 130 -15.17 26.47 -16.27
C SER A 130 -16.21 25.35 -16.08
N THR A 131 -17.33 25.68 -15.44
CA THR A 131 -18.46 24.75 -15.31
C THR A 131 -19.12 24.41 -16.65
N GLN A 132 -18.94 25.23 -17.69
CA GLN A 132 -19.49 24.99 -19.02
C GLN A 132 -18.75 23.88 -19.77
N ASP A 133 -17.51 23.59 -19.38
CA ASP A 133 -16.71 22.52 -19.98
C ASP A 133 -17.16 21.13 -19.51
N LEU A 134 -17.90 21.08 -18.40
CA LEU A 134 -18.30 19.88 -17.67
C LEU A 134 -19.75 19.45 -17.97
N PRO A 135 -20.10 18.18 -17.70
CA PRO A 135 -21.48 17.73 -17.80
C PRO A 135 -22.45 18.55 -16.95
N ARG A 136 -23.70 18.63 -17.39
CA ARG A 136 -24.75 19.35 -16.64
C ARG A 136 -24.91 18.76 -15.24
N GLY A 137 -24.77 19.60 -14.22
CA GLY A 137 -24.88 19.21 -12.81
C GLY A 137 -23.55 18.83 -12.15
N CYS A 138 -22.48 18.66 -12.92
CA CYS A 138 -21.13 18.45 -12.38
C CYS A 138 -20.63 19.74 -11.73
N GLN A 139 -20.18 19.65 -10.48
CA GLN A 139 -19.58 20.77 -9.77
C GLN A 139 -18.09 20.89 -10.12
N LEU A 140 -17.59 22.12 -10.19
CA LEU A 140 -16.16 22.41 -10.33
C LEU A 140 -15.64 23.02 -9.03
N TRP A 141 -14.71 22.32 -8.37
CA TRP A 141 -13.95 22.86 -7.24
C TRP A 141 -12.49 23.10 -7.68
N LYS A 142 -11.82 24.05 -7.04
CA LYS A 142 -10.47 24.49 -7.44
C LYS A 142 -9.53 24.50 -6.24
N GLY A 143 -8.24 24.36 -6.52
CA GLY A 143 -7.17 24.45 -5.52
C GLY A 143 -7.08 23.22 -4.60
N GLN A 144 -6.08 23.26 -3.73
CA GLN A 144 -5.85 22.22 -2.73
C GLN A 144 -7.04 22.08 -1.76
N ASP A 145 -7.69 23.18 -1.40
CA ASP A 145 -8.89 23.18 -0.55
C ASP A 145 -10.03 22.37 -1.18
N GLY A 146 -10.20 22.46 -2.51
CA GLY A 146 -11.17 21.64 -3.24
C GLY A 146 -10.86 20.14 -3.13
N ALA A 147 -9.57 19.78 -3.19
CA ALA A 147 -9.12 18.39 -3.08
C ALA A 147 -9.37 17.83 -1.67
N LEU A 148 -9.02 18.60 -0.64
CA LEU A 148 -9.27 18.24 0.75
C LEU A 148 -10.77 18.18 1.06
N ARG A 149 -11.57 19.10 0.51
CA ARG A 149 -13.03 19.06 0.62
C ARG A 149 -13.61 17.79 0.00
N LEU A 150 -13.09 17.35 -1.15
CA LEU A 150 -13.53 16.11 -1.79
C LEU A 150 -13.18 14.90 -0.92
N ALA A 151 -11.95 14.82 -0.42
CA ALA A 151 -11.48 13.76 0.47
C ALA A 151 -12.34 13.64 1.76
N ARG A 152 -12.84 14.77 2.28
CA ARG A 152 -13.68 14.84 3.48
C ARG A 152 -15.18 14.70 3.22
N SER A 153 -15.61 14.69 1.96
CA SER A 153 -17.03 14.80 1.58
C SER A 153 -17.88 13.67 2.16
N LYS A 154 -19.05 13.99 2.73
CA LYS A 154 -20.05 12.99 3.18
C LYS A 154 -20.64 12.20 2.01
N GLU A 155 -20.50 12.73 0.78
CA GLU A 155 -20.92 12.07 -0.45
C GLU A 155 -19.93 11.01 -0.95
N VAL A 156 -18.80 10.84 -0.27
CA VAL A 156 -17.77 9.86 -0.62
C VAL A 156 -17.70 8.78 0.45
N ASP A 157 -17.69 7.52 0.05
CA ASP A 157 -17.53 6.36 0.94
C ASP A 157 -16.09 5.81 0.90
N LEU A 158 -15.45 5.89 -0.27
CA LEU A 158 -14.09 5.41 -0.52
C LEU A 158 -13.29 6.42 -1.33
N VAL A 159 -12.04 6.66 -0.93
CA VAL A 159 -11.09 7.51 -1.66
C VAL A 159 -9.99 6.64 -2.26
N VAL A 160 -9.79 6.74 -3.57
CA VAL A 160 -8.63 6.15 -4.25
C VAL A 160 -7.50 7.17 -4.21
N SER A 161 -6.45 6.86 -3.45
CA SER A 161 -5.26 7.69 -3.31
C SER A 161 -4.22 7.29 -4.37
N ALA A 162 -4.22 8.02 -5.49
CA ALA A 162 -3.40 7.75 -6.68
C ALA A 162 -2.56 8.96 -7.12
N VAL A 163 -2.42 9.97 -6.27
CA VAL A 163 -1.46 11.07 -6.45
C VAL A 163 -0.05 10.48 -6.30
N VAL A 164 0.93 10.92 -7.09
CA VAL A 164 2.31 10.40 -7.04
C VAL A 164 3.12 11.14 -5.97
N GLY A 165 3.99 10.42 -5.26
CA GLY A 165 4.93 11.00 -4.31
C GLY A 165 4.30 11.46 -3.00
N ALA A 166 5.08 12.16 -2.17
CA ALA A 166 4.63 12.65 -0.85
C ALA A 166 3.42 13.60 -0.90
N ALA A 167 3.15 14.22 -2.06
CA ALA A 167 2.00 15.11 -2.26
C ALA A 167 0.64 14.45 -2.04
N GLY A 168 0.55 13.12 -2.12
CA GLY A 168 -0.68 12.36 -1.84
C GLY A 168 -1.04 12.23 -0.35
N LEU A 169 -0.10 12.52 0.55
CA LEU A 169 -0.25 12.27 1.99
C LEU A 169 -1.38 13.11 2.60
N GLU A 170 -1.47 14.40 2.30
CA GLU A 170 -2.49 15.29 2.89
C GLU A 170 -3.91 14.86 2.55
N GLY A 171 -4.15 14.50 1.28
CA GLY A 171 -5.47 14.01 0.84
C GLY A 171 -5.84 12.69 1.50
N THR A 172 -4.87 11.80 1.65
CA THR A 172 -5.06 10.51 2.34
C THR A 172 -5.35 10.73 3.83
N TRP A 173 -4.59 11.61 4.48
CA TRP A 173 -4.77 11.98 5.89
C TRP A 173 -6.17 12.57 6.13
N ALA A 174 -6.59 13.54 5.31
CA ALA A 174 -7.90 14.18 5.43
C ALA A 174 -9.07 13.19 5.26
N ALA A 175 -8.91 12.20 4.37
CA ALA A 175 -9.89 11.14 4.16
C ALA A 175 -9.95 10.19 5.39
N LEU A 176 -8.80 9.81 5.95
CA LEU A 176 -8.73 8.99 7.16
C LEU A 176 -9.36 9.68 8.38
N GLU A 177 -9.06 10.97 8.59
CA GLU A 177 -9.71 11.81 9.63
C GLU A 177 -11.23 11.86 9.48
N SER A 178 -11.73 11.74 8.25
CA SER A 178 -13.17 11.78 7.94
C SER A 178 -13.84 10.42 7.92
N GLY A 179 -13.17 9.37 8.40
CA GLY A 179 -13.75 8.04 8.50
C GLY A 179 -13.87 7.31 7.15
N LYS A 180 -13.12 7.71 6.12
CA LYS A 180 -13.23 7.11 4.77
C LYS A 180 -12.41 5.84 4.63
N THR A 181 -12.91 4.89 3.85
CA THR A 181 -12.05 3.80 3.35
C THR A 181 -11.07 4.36 2.33
N ILE A 182 -9.80 3.97 2.42
CA ILE A 182 -8.76 4.37 1.47
C ILE A 182 -8.42 3.18 0.60
N ALA A 183 -8.53 3.30 -0.73
CA ALA A 183 -7.84 2.41 -1.66
C ALA A 183 -6.49 3.06 -2.00
N LEU A 184 -5.43 2.56 -1.37
CA LEU A 184 -4.12 3.21 -1.37
C LEU A 184 -3.23 2.66 -2.47
N ALA A 185 -2.95 3.48 -3.49
CA ALA A 185 -1.99 3.19 -4.55
C ALA A 185 -0.68 4.00 -4.40
N ASN A 186 -0.72 5.10 -3.67
CA ASN A 186 0.44 5.91 -3.35
C ASN A 186 1.24 5.26 -2.20
N LYS A 187 2.26 4.48 -2.54
CA LYS A 187 3.16 3.86 -1.54
C LYS A 187 3.90 4.88 -0.69
N GLU A 188 4.22 6.04 -1.27
CA GLU A 188 4.99 7.09 -0.59
C GLU A 188 4.29 7.59 0.68
N THR A 189 2.97 7.54 0.76
CA THR A 189 2.21 7.82 1.99
C THR A 189 2.67 6.96 3.17
N LEU A 190 2.82 5.64 2.94
CA LEU A 190 3.26 4.71 3.99
C LEU A 190 4.77 4.66 4.15
N VAL A 191 5.54 4.97 3.10
CA VAL A 191 6.98 5.16 3.24
C VAL A 191 7.26 6.35 4.15
N VAL A 192 6.65 7.51 3.88
CA VAL A 192 6.93 8.78 4.59
C VAL A 192 6.35 8.77 6.00
N ALA A 193 5.10 8.35 6.15
CA ALA A 193 4.34 8.54 7.38
C ALA A 193 3.64 7.26 7.87
N GLY A 194 4.17 6.07 7.52
CA GLY A 194 3.53 4.78 7.76
C GLY A 194 2.99 4.58 9.17
N GLN A 195 3.81 4.82 10.21
CA GLN A 195 3.36 4.72 11.60
C GLN A 195 2.15 5.63 11.87
N LEU A 196 2.28 6.93 11.60
CA LEU A 196 1.23 7.92 11.87
C LEU A 196 -0.05 7.64 11.08
N VAL A 197 0.08 7.20 9.83
CA VAL A 197 -1.05 6.86 8.96
C VAL A 197 -1.80 5.63 9.49
N MET A 198 -1.07 4.57 9.88
CA MET A 198 -1.69 3.36 10.42
C MET A 198 -2.33 3.61 11.79
N GLU A 199 -1.69 4.41 12.66
CA GLU A 199 -2.27 4.84 13.94
C GLU A 199 -3.54 5.68 13.74
N LEU A 200 -3.54 6.61 12.77
CA LEU A 200 -4.70 7.41 12.42
C LEU A 200 -5.86 6.55 11.89
N ALA A 201 -5.56 5.57 11.04
CA ALA A 201 -6.55 4.65 10.51
C ALA A 201 -7.18 3.80 11.62
N GLN A 202 -6.35 3.29 12.54
CA GLN A 202 -6.83 2.55 13.72
C GLN A 202 -7.68 3.44 14.62
N LYS A 203 -7.24 4.66 14.91
CA LYS A 203 -7.97 5.63 15.77
C LYS A 203 -9.34 5.98 15.21
N ASN A 204 -9.47 6.14 13.90
CA ASN A 204 -10.72 6.49 13.24
C ASN A 204 -11.53 5.27 12.78
N ASN A 205 -11.04 4.05 13.05
CA ASN A 205 -11.65 2.80 12.60
C ASN A 205 -11.94 2.81 11.08
N THR A 206 -10.92 3.16 10.30
CA THR A 206 -10.97 3.16 8.84
C THR A 206 -10.10 2.07 8.24
N ALA A 207 -10.54 1.54 7.11
CA ALA A 207 -9.77 0.56 6.34
C ALA A 207 -8.84 1.25 5.34
N ILE A 208 -7.60 0.79 5.26
CA ILE A 208 -6.67 1.04 4.16
C ILE A 208 -6.61 -0.25 3.35
N LEU A 209 -6.96 -0.19 2.08
CA LEU A 209 -7.00 -1.32 1.16
C LEU A 209 -5.88 -1.15 0.13
N PRO A 210 -4.91 -2.07 0.06
CA PRO A 210 -3.78 -1.93 -0.85
C PRO A 210 -4.21 -2.07 -2.31
N VAL A 211 -3.78 -1.10 -3.13
CA VAL A 211 -3.93 -1.11 -4.58
C VAL A 211 -2.61 -1.46 -5.27
N ASP A 212 -1.46 -1.22 -4.63
CA ASP A 212 -0.19 -1.70 -5.14
C ASP A 212 -0.23 -3.22 -5.32
N SER A 213 0.31 -3.73 -6.43
CA SER A 213 -0.03 -5.06 -6.95
C SER A 213 0.44 -6.17 -6.00
N GLU A 214 1.63 -6.01 -5.45
CA GLU A 214 2.28 -6.92 -4.52
C GLU A 214 1.55 -6.96 -3.17
N HIS A 215 1.20 -5.79 -2.62
CA HIS A 215 0.48 -5.72 -1.35
C HIS A 215 -0.97 -6.14 -1.51
N SER A 216 -1.61 -5.88 -2.65
CA SER A 216 -2.93 -6.42 -2.96
C SER A 216 -2.88 -7.95 -3.07
N ALA A 217 -1.81 -8.51 -3.63
CA ALA A 217 -1.57 -9.94 -3.69
C ALA A 217 -1.39 -10.56 -2.29
N ILE A 218 -0.56 -9.95 -1.44
CA ILE A 218 -0.43 -10.35 -0.03
C ILE A 218 -1.79 -10.28 0.67
N PHE A 219 -2.49 -9.16 0.56
CA PHE A 219 -3.79 -8.97 1.20
C PHE A 219 -4.82 -10.03 0.76
N GLN A 220 -4.83 -10.40 -0.53
CA GLN A 220 -5.68 -11.46 -1.05
C GLN A 220 -5.29 -12.85 -0.52
N ALA A 221 -4.00 -13.16 -0.44
CA ALA A 221 -3.50 -14.43 0.09
C ALA A 221 -3.70 -14.57 1.61
N LEU A 222 -3.79 -13.45 2.33
CA LEU A 222 -4.07 -13.42 3.76
C LEU A 222 -5.54 -13.66 4.12
N GLN A 223 -6.47 -13.58 3.17
CA GLN A 223 -7.90 -13.68 3.47
C GLN A 223 -8.25 -15.01 4.14
N GLY A 224 -8.87 -14.93 5.32
CA GLY A 224 -9.24 -16.10 6.12
C GLY A 224 -8.13 -16.67 7.01
N SER A 225 -6.91 -16.12 6.93
CA SER A 225 -5.78 -16.54 7.76
C SER A 225 -5.62 -15.67 9.00
N ALA A 226 -5.18 -16.28 10.10
CA ALA A 226 -4.85 -15.54 11.32
C ALA A 226 -3.54 -14.78 11.16
N LYS A 227 -3.45 -13.58 11.73
CA LYS A 227 -2.26 -12.72 11.61
C LYS A 227 -1.00 -13.39 12.15
N ASP A 228 -1.12 -14.13 13.25
CA ASP A 228 -0.03 -14.86 13.89
C ASP A 228 0.39 -16.14 13.15
N ALA A 229 -0.35 -16.56 12.10
CA ALA A 229 0.04 -17.68 11.27
C ALA A 229 1.10 -17.32 10.23
N VAL A 230 1.28 -16.04 9.92
CA VAL A 230 2.24 -15.58 8.91
C VAL A 230 3.67 -15.66 9.45
N GLU A 231 4.52 -16.36 8.72
CA GLU A 231 5.95 -16.41 8.97
C GLU A 231 6.65 -15.30 8.19
N LYS A 232 6.41 -15.23 6.88
CA LYS A 232 7.10 -14.34 5.95
C LYS A 232 6.20 -13.93 4.78
N VAL A 233 6.45 -12.77 4.20
CA VAL A 233 5.91 -12.39 2.88
C VAL A 233 7.06 -12.22 1.90
N ILE A 234 6.85 -12.63 0.65
CA ILE A 234 7.85 -12.49 -0.41
C ILE A 234 7.27 -11.59 -1.49
N LEU A 235 7.85 -10.39 -1.61
CA LEU A 235 7.51 -9.43 -2.66
C LEU A 235 8.20 -9.85 -3.96
N THR A 236 7.42 -10.07 -5.02
CA THR A 236 7.96 -10.34 -6.36
C THR A 236 8.23 -9.04 -7.10
N GLY A 237 9.34 -8.89 -7.82
CA GLY A 237 9.59 -7.72 -8.69
C GLY A 237 10.01 -8.11 -10.10
N SER A 238 9.78 -7.26 -11.10
CA SER A 238 10.19 -7.54 -12.49
C SER A 238 11.71 -7.56 -12.68
N GLY A 239 12.45 -6.91 -11.78
CA GLY A 239 13.90 -6.65 -11.87
C GLY A 239 14.27 -5.44 -12.74
N GLY A 240 13.29 -4.79 -13.37
CA GLY A 240 13.50 -3.60 -14.20
C GLY A 240 14.28 -3.89 -15.50
N PRO A 241 14.59 -2.83 -16.28
CA PRO A 241 15.30 -2.95 -17.57
C PRO A 241 16.75 -3.42 -17.46
N PHE A 242 17.36 -3.33 -16.26
CA PHE A 242 18.78 -3.61 -16.04
C PHE A 242 19.04 -4.90 -15.27
N ARG A 243 18.02 -5.74 -15.12
CA ARG A 243 18.15 -7.09 -14.56
C ARG A 243 19.29 -7.86 -15.24
N GLY A 244 20.22 -8.38 -14.45
CA GLY A 244 21.39 -9.12 -14.92
C GLY A 244 22.61 -8.26 -15.32
N LEU A 245 22.50 -6.93 -15.34
CA LEU A 245 23.64 -6.03 -15.54
C LEU A 245 24.41 -5.79 -14.24
N LYS A 246 25.72 -5.61 -14.36
CA LYS A 246 26.62 -5.30 -13.24
C LYS A 246 26.99 -3.82 -13.22
N ALA A 247 27.48 -3.33 -12.07
CA ALA A 247 27.84 -1.93 -11.86
C ALA A 247 28.70 -1.30 -12.98
N ALA A 248 29.67 -2.03 -13.53
CA ALA A 248 30.51 -1.55 -14.64
C ALA A 248 29.70 -1.21 -15.91
N GLN A 249 28.63 -1.97 -16.19
CA GLN A 249 27.75 -1.75 -17.34
C GLN A 249 26.74 -0.61 -17.12
N LEU A 250 26.54 -0.19 -15.87
CA LEU A 250 25.55 0.81 -15.48
C LEU A 250 26.13 2.23 -15.38
N GLN A 251 27.45 2.41 -15.53
CA GLN A 251 28.10 3.70 -15.35
C GLN A 251 27.63 4.78 -16.34
N GLN A 252 27.23 4.38 -17.56
CA GLN A 252 26.87 5.27 -18.66
C GLN A 252 25.41 5.13 -19.10
N VAL A 253 24.57 4.53 -18.25
CA VAL A 253 23.16 4.36 -18.54
C VAL A 253 22.46 5.72 -18.60
N THR A 254 21.63 5.91 -19.63
CA THR A 254 20.88 7.15 -19.84
C THR A 254 19.42 7.05 -19.36
N PRO A 255 18.73 8.18 -19.13
CA PRO A 255 17.30 8.20 -18.83
C PRO A 255 16.45 7.45 -19.87
N GLU A 256 16.75 7.61 -21.16
CA GLU A 256 16.01 6.96 -22.24
C GLU A 256 16.11 5.44 -22.20
N GLN A 257 17.25 4.90 -21.74
CA GLN A 257 17.43 3.47 -21.54
C GLN A 257 16.66 2.98 -20.31
N ALA A 258 16.74 3.73 -19.20
CA ALA A 258 16.08 3.38 -17.95
C ALA A 258 14.54 3.44 -18.06
N LEU A 259 14.01 4.28 -18.93
CA LEU A 259 12.57 4.40 -19.18
C LEU A 259 11.96 3.25 -20.00
N ARG A 260 12.76 2.30 -20.51
CA ARG A 260 12.31 1.16 -21.33
C ARG A 260 11.98 -0.06 -20.46
N HIS A 261 10.97 0.05 -19.60
CA HIS A 261 10.58 -1.06 -18.73
C HIS A 261 10.06 -2.27 -19.55
N PRO A 262 10.49 -3.51 -19.23
CA PRO A 262 10.17 -4.70 -20.04
C PRO A 262 8.69 -5.11 -19.99
N THR A 263 8.04 -4.96 -18.84
CA THR A 263 6.67 -5.45 -18.61
C THR A 263 5.61 -4.34 -18.58
N TRP A 264 5.82 -3.31 -17.76
CA TRP A 264 4.82 -2.30 -17.43
C TRP A 264 5.02 -0.98 -18.21
N LYS A 265 3.91 -0.34 -18.58
CA LYS A 265 3.89 1.06 -19.03
C LYS A 265 3.52 1.96 -17.85
N MET A 266 4.49 2.71 -17.34
CA MET A 266 4.35 3.47 -16.11
C MET A 266 4.85 4.92 -16.24
N GLY A 267 4.65 5.73 -15.22
CA GLY A 267 5.23 7.08 -15.16
C GLY A 267 6.76 7.04 -15.02
N PRO A 268 7.45 8.15 -15.33
CA PRO A 268 8.92 8.16 -15.35
C PRO A 268 9.54 7.84 -13.98
N LYS A 269 9.05 8.44 -12.88
CA LYS A 269 9.60 8.22 -11.53
C LYS A 269 9.60 6.75 -11.12
N ILE A 270 8.45 6.09 -11.16
CA ILE A 270 8.32 4.66 -10.81
C ILE A 270 9.11 3.77 -11.79
N THR A 271 9.28 4.19 -13.05
CA THR A 271 10.09 3.45 -14.01
C THR A 271 11.57 3.48 -13.64
N ILE A 272 12.10 4.63 -13.21
CA ILE A 272 13.46 4.73 -12.68
C ILE A 272 13.61 3.97 -11.36
N ASP A 273 12.64 4.09 -10.45
CA ASP A 273 12.64 3.32 -9.20
C ASP A 273 12.65 1.81 -9.45
N SER A 274 11.93 1.32 -10.47
CA SER A 274 11.98 -0.09 -10.87
C SER A 274 13.36 -0.48 -11.40
N ALA A 275 13.99 0.39 -12.20
CA ALA A 275 15.33 0.16 -12.72
C ALA A 275 16.41 0.10 -11.63
N THR A 276 16.28 0.88 -10.56
CA THR A 276 17.23 0.91 -9.42
C THR A 276 16.88 -0.10 -8.31
N LEU A 277 15.79 -0.85 -8.47
CA LEU A 277 15.12 -1.62 -7.41
C LEU A 277 14.67 -0.79 -6.19
N MET A 278 14.74 0.54 -6.25
CA MET A 278 14.19 1.42 -5.22
C MET A 278 12.68 1.24 -5.09
N ASN A 279 11.96 0.95 -6.18
CA ASN A 279 10.53 0.68 -6.12
C ASN A 279 10.23 -0.46 -5.13
N LYS A 280 11.00 -1.55 -5.22
CA LYS A 280 10.86 -2.71 -4.33
C LYS A 280 11.33 -2.41 -2.91
N ALA A 281 12.31 -1.53 -2.73
CA ALA A 281 12.74 -1.04 -1.43
C ALA A 281 11.63 -0.23 -0.73
N LEU A 282 10.93 0.63 -1.47
CA LEU A 282 9.78 1.40 -0.97
C LEU A 282 8.61 0.48 -0.61
N GLU A 283 8.33 -0.52 -1.44
CA GLU A 283 7.28 -1.52 -1.18
C GLU A 283 7.58 -2.40 0.04
N LEU A 284 8.86 -2.66 0.34
CA LEU A 284 9.27 -3.35 1.57
C LEU A 284 8.87 -2.53 2.81
N ILE A 285 9.13 -1.22 2.79
CA ILE A 285 8.73 -0.30 3.87
C ILE A 285 7.20 -0.27 4.00
N GLU A 286 6.50 -0.19 2.87
CA GLU A 286 5.04 -0.22 2.84
C GLU A 286 4.46 -1.52 3.43
N ALA A 287 5.03 -2.68 3.07
CA ALA A 287 4.58 -3.98 3.56
C ALA A 287 4.77 -4.12 5.08
N ARG A 288 5.85 -3.57 5.64
CA ARG A 288 6.03 -3.48 7.09
C ARG A 288 4.83 -2.80 7.75
N TRP A 289 4.37 -1.68 7.21
CA TRP A 289 3.29 -0.91 7.82
C TRP A 289 1.92 -1.54 7.59
N LEU A 290 1.59 -1.91 6.35
CA LEU A 290 0.30 -2.50 6.00
C LEU A 290 0.03 -3.80 6.77
N PHE A 291 1.06 -4.62 6.93
CA PHE A 291 0.95 -5.95 7.51
C PHE A 291 1.64 -6.07 8.88
N ALA A 292 2.01 -4.94 9.51
CA ALA A 292 2.63 -4.93 10.84
C ALA A 292 3.76 -5.98 10.99
N LEU A 293 4.58 -6.15 9.95
CA LEU A 293 5.63 -7.16 9.86
C LEU A 293 6.97 -6.57 10.28
N LYS A 294 7.87 -7.42 10.82
CA LYS A 294 9.28 -7.06 10.96
C LYS A 294 9.95 -7.02 9.60
N ALA A 295 11.03 -6.23 9.45
CA ALA A 295 11.76 -6.12 8.19
C ALA A 295 12.32 -7.49 7.73
N GLU A 296 12.70 -8.35 8.67
CA GLU A 296 13.21 -9.70 8.43
C GLU A 296 12.14 -10.66 7.89
N GLN A 297 10.87 -10.36 8.12
CA GLN A 297 9.73 -11.13 7.61
C GLN A 297 9.35 -10.73 6.17
N ILE A 298 10.13 -9.88 5.52
CA ILE A 298 9.85 -9.39 4.16
C ILE A 298 11.01 -9.77 3.24
N GLY A 299 10.77 -10.76 2.39
CA GLY A 299 11.68 -11.18 1.33
C GLY A 299 11.40 -10.48 0.01
N VAL A 300 12.38 -10.52 -0.89
CA VAL A 300 12.24 -10.05 -2.28
C VAL A 300 12.74 -11.16 -3.19
N ILE A 301 11.99 -11.43 -4.26
CA ILE A 301 12.41 -12.31 -5.35
C ILE A 301 12.09 -11.64 -6.68
N LEU A 302 12.93 -11.83 -7.68
CA LEU A 302 12.65 -11.32 -9.02
C LEU A 302 11.81 -12.36 -9.79
N HIS A 303 10.77 -11.88 -10.45
CA HIS A 303 9.86 -12.65 -11.29
C HIS A 303 9.57 -11.84 -12.57
N PRO A 304 10.39 -12.01 -13.63
CA PRO A 304 10.34 -11.17 -14.83
C PRO A 304 8.99 -11.21 -15.55
N GLU A 305 8.27 -12.34 -15.49
CA GLU A 305 6.97 -12.50 -16.12
C GLU A 305 5.86 -11.70 -15.43
N SER A 306 6.07 -11.28 -14.17
CA SER A 306 5.13 -10.47 -13.37
C SER A 306 3.71 -11.05 -13.32
N VAL A 307 3.61 -12.39 -13.28
CA VAL A 307 2.33 -13.12 -13.19
C VAL A 307 2.01 -13.46 -11.74
N VAL A 308 2.98 -13.97 -10.99
CA VAL A 308 2.86 -14.11 -9.54
C VAL A 308 3.21 -12.77 -8.92
N HIS A 309 2.27 -12.18 -8.17
CA HIS A 309 2.42 -10.81 -7.66
C HIS A 309 2.94 -10.75 -6.23
N SER A 310 2.82 -11.80 -5.42
CA SER A 310 3.54 -11.98 -4.14
C SER A 310 3.20 -13.34 -3.54
N PHE A 311 3.99 -13.72 -2.53
CA PHE A 311 3.77 -14.93 -1.73
C PHE A 311 3.56 -14.57 -0.25
N VAL A 312 2.78 -15.40 0.43
CA VAL A 312 2.66 -15.44 1.89
C VAL A 312 3.04 -16.83 2.35
N GLU A 313 4.06 -16.91 3.19
CA GLU A 313 4.55 -18.12 3.84
C GLU A 313 4.00 -18.18 5.26
N PHE A 314 3.43 -19.33 5.62
CA PHE A 314 2.85 -19.58 6.92
C PHE A 314 3.74 -20.49 7.78
N ARG A 315 3.55 -20.43 9.10
CA ARG A 315 4.34 -21.18 10.10
C ARG A 315 4.28 -22.71 9.95
N ASP A 316 3.30 -23.23 9.23
CA ASP A 316 3.19 -24.67 8.93
C ASP A 316 3.98 -25.09 7.67
N GLY A 317 4.67 -24.13 7.03
CA GLY A 317 5.43 -24.33 5.79
C GLY A 317 4.61 -24.21 4.52
N SER A 318 3.30 -23.94 4.61
CA SER A 318 2.48 -23.68 3.43
C SER A 318 2.78 -22.29 2.84
N VAL A 319 2.66 -22.18 1.52
CA VAL A 319 2.84 -20.92 0.80
C VAL A 319 1.61 -20.69 -0.08
N LEU A 320 1.00 -19.52 0.07
CA LEU A 320 -0.04 -19.04 -0.84
C LEU A 320 0.53 -17.95 -1.74
N ALA A 321 0.17 -18.01 -3.01
CA ALA A 321 0.55 -17.02 -4.01
C ALA A 321 -0.72 -16.47 -4.67
N GLN A 322 -0.74 -15.16 -4.93
CA GLN A 322 -1.74 -14.59 -5.82
C GLN A 322 -1.10 -14.39 -7.20
N ALA A 323 -1.76 -14.92 -8.22
CA ALA A 323 -1.32 -14.83 -9.60
C ALA A 323 -2.42 -14.27 -10.51
N SER A 324 -2.02 -13.42 -11.46
CA SER A 324 -2.91 -12.85 -12.47
C SER A 324 -2.12 -12.27 -13.65
N PRO A 325 -2.76 -11.92 -14.78
CA PRO A 325 -2.12 -11.07 -15.77
C PRO A 325 -1.66 -9.74 -15.14
N PRO A 326 -0.53 -9.15 -15.61
CA PRO A 326 -0.02 -7.88 -15.10
C PRO A 326 -0.94 -6.71 -15.50
N ASP A 327 -2.02 -6.51 -14.75
CA ASP A 327 -3.06 -5.52 -15.01
C ASP A 327 -3.57 -4.89 -13.72
N MET A 328 -3.26 -3.60 -13.51
CA MET A 328 -3.61 -2.87 -12.29
C MET A 328 -5.11 -2.74 -12.05
N ARG A 329 -5.96 -2.95 -13.05
CA ARG A 329 -7.42 -2.95 -12.84
C ARG A 329 -7.86 -4.07 -11.89
N LEU A 330 -7.10 -5.17 -11.79
CA LEU A 330 -7.37 -6.27 -10.85
C LEU A 330 -7.23 -5.84 -9.37
N PRO A 331 -6.06 -5.36 -8.89
CA PRO A 331 -5.93 -4.91 -7.51
C PRO A 331 -6.80 -3.68 -7.21
N ILE A 332 -6.98 -2.77 -8.18
CA ILE A 332 -7.92 -1.65 -8.04
C ILE A 332 -9.35 -2.16 -7.79
N GLN A 333 -9.86 -3.05 -8.63
CA GLN A 333 -11.21 -3.57 -8.47
C GLN A 333 -11.36 -4.31 -7.14
N TYR A 334 -10.37 -5.10 -6.73
CA TYR A 334 -10.41 -5.78 -5.46
C TYR A 334 -10.54 -4.79 -4.29
N ALA A 335 -9.75 -3.71 -4.26
CA ALA A 335 -9.88 -2.68 -3.24
C ALA A 335 -11.26 -1.97 -3.27
N LEU A 336 -11.81 -1.69 -4.44
CA LEU A 336 -13.12 -1.02 -4.57
C LEU A 336 -14.30 -1.90 -4.13
N THR A 337 -14.22 -3.21 -4.42
CA THR A 337 -15.32 -4.17 -4.23
C THR A 337 -15.16 -5.06 -3.00
N TYR A 338 -14.03 -4.99 -2.30
CA TYR A 338 -13.77 -5.75 -1.08
C TYR A 338 -14.94 -5.68 -0.09
N PRO A 339 -15.39 -6.83 0.47
CA PRO A 339 -14.79 -8.17 0.38
C PRO A 339 -15.26 -9.02 -0.82
N GLU A 340 -16.11 -8.49 -1.70
CA GLU A 340 -16.68 -9.23 -2.82
C GLU A 340 -15.71 -9.33 -4.00
N ARG A 341 -15.92 -10.35 -4.84
CA ARG A 341 -15.26 -10.47 -6.15
C ARG A 341 -16.34 -10.46 -7.22
N LEU A 342 -16.28 -9.47 -8.11
CA LEU A 342 -17.26 -9.27 -9.18
C LEU A 342 -16.61 -9.50 -10.57
N PRO A 343 -17.40 -9.76 -11.61
CA PRO A 343 -16.91 -9.65 -12.99
C PRO A 343 -16.31 -8.26 -13.24
N GLY A 344 -15.25 -8.19 -14.04
CA GLY A 344 -14.48 -6.96 -14.24
C GLY A 344 -14.00 -6.76 -15.68
N PRO A 345 -13.43 -5.60 -16.01
CA PRO A 345 -12.97 -5.27 -17.36
C PRO A 345 -11.66 -5.98 -17.76
N THR A 346 -11.04 -6.72 -16.84
CA THR A 346 -9.73 -7.35 -17.02
C THR A 346 -9.83 -8.65 -17.79
N ARG A 347 -8.80 -8.93 -18.60
CA ARG A 347 -8.69 -10.21 -19.28
C ARG A 347 -8.38 -11.31 -18.26
N ARG A 348 -9.00 -12.48 -18.45
CA ARG A 348 -8.69 -13.67 -17.66
C ARG A 348 -7.30 -14.20 -18.04
N MET A 349 -6.68 -14.94 -17.12
CA MET A 349 -5.48 -15.71 -17.42
C MET A 349 -5.75 -16.66 -18.60
N ASN A 350 -4.88 -16.62 -19.61
CA ASN A 350 -4.93 -17.58 -20.70
C ASN A 350 -4.03 -18.77 -20.37
N TRP A 351 -4.64 -19.85 -19.86
CA TRP A 351 -3.92 -21.08 -19.51
C TRP A 351 -3.30 -21.80 -20.73
N GLY A 352 -3.77 -21.52 -21.95
CA GLY A 352 -3.18 -22.07 -23.18
C GLY A 352 -1.88 -21.40 -23.61
N GLU A 353 -1.59 -20.22 -23.08
CA GLU A 353 -0.34 -19.47 -23.31
C GLU A 353 0.65 -19.62 -22.14
N LEU A 354 0.40 -20.56 -21.22
CA LEU A 354 1.17 -20.68 -20.00
C LEU A 354 2.63 -21.00 -20.33
N ARG A 355 3.52 -20.09 -19.89
CA ARG A 355 4.97 -20.20 -20.04
C ARG A 355 5.59 -20.61 -18.71
N SER A 356 6.90 -20.84 -18.72
CA SER A 356 7.69 -20.94 -17.50
C SER A 356 7.57 -19.66 -16.67
N TRP A 357 7.44 -19.80 -15.36
CA TRP A 357 7.58 -18.72 -14.40
C TRP A 357 8.95 -18.83 -13.75
N ASN A 358 9.80 -17.84 -14.00
CA ASN A 358 11.18 -17.86 -13.53
C ASN A 358 11.30 -17.00 -12.27
N PHE A 359 12.13 -17.47 -11.35
CA PHE A 359 12.38 -16.80 -10.08
C PHE A 359 13.89 -16.76 -9.81
N GLU A 360 14.40 -15.59 -9.46
CA GLU A 360 15.82 -15.38 -9.15
C GLU A 360 16.00 -14.39 -7.99
N LEU A 361 17.12 -14.49 -7.28
CA LEU A 361 17.44 -13.53 -6.22
C LEU A 361 17.90 -12.20 -6.83
N PRO A 362 17.56 -11.05 -6.22
CA PRO A 362 18.07 -9.76 -6.66
C PRO A 362 19.59 -9.65 -6.42
N ASP A 363 20.28 -8.92 -7.29
CA ASP A 363 21.68 -8.56 -7.11
C ASP A 363 21.79 -7.36 -6.16
N GLU A 364 21.85 -7.64 -4.85
CA GLU A 364 21.93 -6.60 -3.81
C GLU A 364 23.32 -5.92 -3.75
N GLU A 365 24.36 -6.44 -4.43
CA GLU A 365 25.67 -5.78 -4.54
C GLU A 365 25.61 -4.62 -5.56
N THR A 366 24.99 -4.86 -6.71
CA THR A 366 24.82 -3.84 -7.76
C THR A 366 23.70 -2.86 -7.40
N PHE A 367 22.58 -3.37 -6.88
CA PHE A 367 21.37 -2.57 -6.59
C PHE A 367 21.16 -2.42 -5.08
N ILE A 368 21.95 -1.54 -4.47
CA ILE A 368 21.96 -1.31 -3.02
C ILE A 368 20.65 -0.75 -2.44
N SER A 369 19.70 -0.34 -3.29
CA SER A 369 18.42 0.24 -2.85
C SER A 369 17.64 -0.69 -1.90
N LEU A 370 17.72 -2.01 -2.12
CA LEU A 370 17.04 -2.99 -1.25
C LEU A 370 17.59 -2.98 0.18
N GLU A 371 18.90 -2.81 0.36
CA GLU A 371 19.53 -2.66 1.68
C GLU A 371 18.96 -1.42 2.40
N LEU A 372 18.85 -0.29 1.68
CA LEU A 372 18.27 0.95 2.22
C LEU A 372 16.81 0.74 2.64
N GLY A 373 16.01 0.06 1.81
CA GLY A 373 14.63 -0.29 2.15
C GLY A 373 14.52 -1.12 3.43
N ARG A 374 15.38 -2.14 3.59
CA ARG A 374 15.43 -2.97 4.80
C ARG A 374 15.85 -2.16 6.03
N GLU A 375 16.84 -1.27 5.89
CA GLU A 375 17.29 -0.40 6.98
C GLU A 375 16.17 0.53 7.43
N VAL A 376 15.54 1.25 6.50
CA VAL A 376 14.43 2.17 6.80
C VAL A 376 13.25 1.43 7.39
N ALA A 377 12.90 0.26 6.82
CA ALA A 377 11.88 -0.59 7.39
C ALA A 377 12.26 -0.92 8.82
N ARG A 378 13.47 -1.38 9.14
CA ARG A 378 13.86 -1.73 10.52
C ARG A 378 13.76 -0.54 11.49
N ARG A 379 14.31 0.61 11.10
CA ARG A 379 14.46 1.81 11.96
C ARG A 379 13.15 2.57 12.17
N GLY A 380 12.31 2.72 11.14
CA GLY A 380 11.13 3.58 11.19
C GLY A 380 11.48 5.06 11.42
N GLY A 381 10.65 5.79 12.17
CA GLY A 381 10.90 7.20 12.50
C GLY A 381 10.99 8.10 11.27
N THR A 382 11.92 9.06 11.27
CA THR A 382 12.14 10.00 10.15
C THR A 382 12.80 9.38 8.91
N CYS A 383 13.30 8.15 8.99
CA CYS A 383 14.07 7.51 7.92
C CYS A 383 13.27 7.39 6.60
N GLY A 384 11.98 7.10 6.70
CA GLY A 384 11.09 6.95 5.54
C GLY A 384 10.90 8.26 4.77
N ALA A 385 10.65 9.36 5.48
CA ALA A 385 10.56 10.69 4.88
C ALA A 385 11.87 11.09 4.19
N VAL A 386 13.00 10.84 4.85
CA VAL A 386 14.33 11.16 4.31
C VAL A 386 14.64 10.35 3.05
N LEU A 387 14.45 9.03 3.08
CA LEU A 387 14.70 8.18 1.91
C LEU A 387 13.80 8.55 0.74
N ASN A 388 12.51 8.75 0.96
CA ASN A 388 11.57 9.12 -0.11
C ASN A 388 11.97 10.44 -0.76
N ALA A 389 12.21 11.47 0.06
CA ALA A 389 12.57 12.80 -0.41
C ALA A 389 13.89 12.82 -1.16
N ALA A 390 14.91 12.12 -0.65
CA ALA A 390 16.20 11.99 -1.31
C ALA A 390 16.05 11.27 -2.66
N ASN A 391 15.27 10.19 -2.70
CA ASN A 391 15.02 9.45 -3.93
C ASN A 391 14.27 10.26 -4.98
N GLU A 392 13.20 10.98 -4.60
CA GLU A 392 12.47 11.84 -5.54
C GLU A 392 13.38 12.90 -6.18
N THR A 393 14.22 13.57 -5.39
CA THR A 393 15.16 14.57 -5.91
C THR A 393 16.26 13.95 -6.77
N ALA A 394 16.79 12.79 -6.36
CA ALA A 394 17.84 12.09 -7.09
C ALA A 394 17.34 11.55 -8.44
N VAL A 395 16.14 10.96 -8.48
CA VAL A 395 15.48 10.51 -9.72
C VAL A 395 15.19 11.69 -10.64
N ALA A 396 14.68 12.81 -10.11
CA ALA A 396 14.48 14.01 -10.91
C ALA A 396 15.78 14.53 -11.53
N SER A 397 16.88 14.54 -10.76
CA SER A 397 18.21 14.92 -11.25
C SER A 397 18.73 13.95 -12.33
N PHE A 398 18.54 12.64 -12.16
CA PHE A 398 18.91 11.65 -13.19
C PHE A 398 18.10 11.86 -14.47
N LEU A 399 16.78 12.03 -14.37
CA LEU A 399 15.91 12.29 -15.52
C LEU A 399 16.27 13.59 -16.25
N ALA A 400 16.82 14.58 -15.55
CA ALA A 400 17.34 15.82 -16.12
C ALA A 400 18.76 15.69 -16.73
N GLY A 401 19.40 14.52 -16.63
CA GLY A 401 20.77 14.30 -17.09
C GLY A 401 21.85 14.89 -16.18
N GLU A 402 21.49 15.25 -14.94
CA GLU A 402 22.37 15.94 -13.98
C GLU A 402 22.99 15.00 -12.94
N MET A 403 22.63 13.72 -12.96
CA MET A 403 23.09 12.69 -12.03
C MET A 403 23.27 11.37 -12.78
N ALA A 404 24.29 10.58 -12.43
CA ALA A 404 24.48 9.24 -13.01
C ALA A 404 23.50 8.22 -12.39
N PHE A 405 23.23 7.13 -13.10
CA PHE A 405 22.26 6.12 -12.64
C PHE A 405 22.60 5.52 -11.27
N LEU A 406 23.84 5.10 -11.06
CA LEU A 406 24.29 4.50 -9.79
C LEU A 406 24.34 5.52 -8.64
N ASP A 407 24.37 6.81 -8.97
CA ASP A 407 24.42 7.87 -7.97
C ASP A 407 23.10 8.08 -7.24
N ILE A 408 21.98 7.64 -7.83
CA ILE A 408 20.66 7.78 -7.23
C ILE A 408 20.64 7.12 -5.84
N ALA A 409 21.00 5.84 -5.78
CA ALA A 409 21.00 5.07 -4.53
C ALA A 409 22.13 5.52 -3.59
N LEU A 410 23.29 5.91 -4.12
CA LEU A 410 24.40 6.41 -3.32
C LEU A 410 24.08 7.75 -2.62
N ALA A 411 23.42 8.67 -3.32
CA ALA A 411 22.95 9.92 -2.75
C ALA A 411 21.93 9.65 -1.64
N CYS A 412 20.95 8.77 -1.89
CA CYS A 412 19.97 8.35 -0.90
C CYS A 412 20.64 7.78 0.36
N LYS A 413 21.61 6.88 0.20
CA LYS A 413 22.39 6.31 1.31
C LYS A 413 23.08 7.40 2.12
N LYS A 414 23.79 8.32 1.45
CA LYS A 414 24.53 9.39 2.12
C LYS A 414 23.63 10.34 2.88
N VAL A 415 22.50 10.73 2.29
CA VAL A 415 21.51 11.60 2.97
C VAL A 415 20.90 10.87 4.17
N LEU A 416 20.58 9.59 4.04
CA LEU A 416 20.06 8.79 5.14
C LEU A 416 21.09 8.58 6.28
N GLU A 417 22.39 8.48 5.98
CA GLU A 417 23.44 8.34 7.00
C GLU A 417 23.61 9.61 7.86
N HIS A 418 23.33 10.81 7.32
CA HIS A 418 23.63 12.09 7.99
C HIS A 418 22.41 12.80 8.59
N HIS A 419 21.20 12.24 8.45
CA HIS A 419 20.00 12.88 8.97
C HIS A 419 19.93 12.82 10.49
N ASP A 420 19.35 13.85 11.08
CA ASP A 420 18.98 13.84 12.50
C ASP A 420 17.79 12.90 12.71
N PHE A 421 18.06 11.76 13.33
CA PHE A 421 17.08 10.67 13.46
C PHE A 421 16.13 10.93 14.63
N SER A 422 14.83 10.98 14.34
CA SER A 422 13.76 10.97 15.34
C SER A 422 12.96 9.67 15.22
N PRO A 423 12.89 8.84 16.28
CA PRO A 423 12.18 7.55 16.24
C PRO A 423 10.65 7.70 16.26
N SER A 424 10.12 8.81 16.79
CA SER A 424 8.69 9.06 16.95
C SER A 424 8.31 10.48 16.49
N PRO A 425 8.47 10.79 15.19
CA PRO A 425 8.26 12.14 14.69
C PRO A 425 6.78 12.49 14.59
N ALA A 426 6.45 13.76 14.83
CA ALA A 426 5.18 14.33 14.40
C ALA A 426 5.17 14.58 12.88
N LEU A 427 3.99 14.77 12.28
CA LEU A 427 3.86 15.05 10.85
C LEU A 427 4.70 16.25 10.39
N ALA A 428 4.76 17.31 11.20
CA ALA A 428 5.59 18.49 10.93
C ALA A 428 7.09 18.19 10.93
N GLU A 429 7.56 17.23 11.74
CA GLU A 429 8.95 16.78 11.73
C GLU A 429 9.26 16.01 10.44
N LEU A 430 8.36 15.13 9.99
CA LEU A 430 8.51 14.43 8.71
C LEU A 430 8.63 15.40 7.52
N GLN A 431 7.81 16.47 7.51
CA GLN A 431 7.87 17.51 6.49
C GLN A 431 9.20 18.27 6.51
N ARG A 432 9.73 18.59 7.70
CA ARG A 432 11.06 19.21 7.84
C ARG A 432 12.16 18.27 7.36
N SER A 433 12.10 16.99 7.71
CA SER A 433 13.06 15.97 7.26
C SER A 433 13.01 15.76 5.74
N ASP A 434 11.83 15.77 5.12
CA ASP A 434 11.66 15.74 3.65
C ASP A 434 12.36 16.95 3.03
N GLN A 435 12.05 18.17 3.47
CA GLN A 435 12.64 19.39 2.90
C GLN A 435 14.17 19.41 3.04
N TRP A 436 14.68 19.03 4.22
CA TRP A 436 16.10 18.92 4.47
C TRP A 436 16.77 17.91 3.54
N ALA A 437 16.18 16.72 3.37
CA ALA A 437 16.74 15.66 2.53
C ALA A 437 16.82 16.09 1.06
N ARG A 438 15.80 16.79 0.55
CA ARG A 438 15.83 17.36 -0.81
C ARG A 438 17.00 18.33 -1.00
N GLN A 439 17.22 19.21 -0.03
CA GLN A 439 18.34 20.17 -0.08
C GLN A 439 19.69 19.47 -0.02
N GLU A 440 19.79 18.39 0.77
CA GLU A 440 21.04 17.66 0.93
C GLU A 440 21.44 16.89 -0.34
N VAL A 441 20.47 16.35 -1.10
CA VAL A 441 20.76 15.77 -2.43
C VAL A 441 21.32 16.82 -3.39
N GLU A 442 20.77 18.04 -3.41
CA GLU A 442 21.28 19.12 -4.27
C GLU A 442 22.71 19.55 -3.87
N ARG A 443 23.02 19.58 -2.58
CA ARG A 443 24.39 19.82 -2.09
C ARG A 443 25.34 18.70 -2.49
N TRP A 444 24.92 17.44 -2.32
CA TRP A 444 25.70 16.27 -2.69
C TRP A 444 26.05 16.28 -4.19
N LYS A 445 25.05 16.56 -5.05
CA LYS A 445 25.22 16.70 -6.50
C LYS A 445 26.25 17.78 -6.85
N THR A 446 26.13 18.95 -6.22
CA THR A 446 27.05 20.09 -6.44
C THR A 446 28.49 19.76 -6.02
N GLN A 447 28.68 19.14 -4.85
CA GLN A 447 30.01 18.75 -4.36
C GLN A 447 30.66 17.72 -5.29
N LYS A 448 29.89 16.73 -5.75
CA LYS A 448 30.38 15.71 -6.66
C LYS A 448 30.82 16.29 -8.00
N ASN A 449 30.02 17.18 -8.57
CA ASN A 449 30.37 17.86 -9.83
C ASN A 449 31.65 18.69 -9.69
N ARG A 450 31.86 19.37 -8.56
CA ARG A 450 33.13 20.08 -8.29
C ARG A 450 34.34 19.14 -8.24
N MET A 451 34.21 17.99 -7.59
CA MET A 451 35.28 16.99 -7.53
C MET A 451 35.59 16.33 -8.88
N ALA A 452 34.59 16.24 -9.77
CA ALA A 452 34.77 15.71 -11.12
C ALA A 452 35.49 16.70 -12.06
N VAL A 453 35.28 18.02 -11.87
CA VAL A 453 35.95 19.08 -12.64
C VAL A 453 37.39 19.33 -12.17
N SER A 454 37.72 18.99 -10.91
CA SER A 454 39.06 19.15 -10.36
C SER A 454 39.99 17.95 -10.59
N ARG A 455 39.53 16.91 -11.30
CA ARG A 455 40.30 15.74 -11.74
C ARG A 455 40.45 15.79 -13.25
#